data_AF-A0A9E1RHZ7-F1
#
_entry.id   AF-A0A9E1RHZ7-F1
#
_cell.length_a   1.000
_cell.length_b   1.000
_cell.length_c   1.000
_cell.angle_alpha   90.00
_cell.angle_beta   90.00
_cell.angle_gamma   90.00
#
_symmetry.space_group_name_H-M   'P 1'
#
loop_
_entity.id
_entity.type
_entity.pdbx_description
1 polymer ?
#
loop_
_entity_poly.entity_id
_entity_poly.type
_entity_poly.pdbx_seq_one_letter_code
_entity_poly.pdbx_strand_id
1 'polypeptide(L)'
;DKKNVGIFNVGTGNPQSFLALAKTLFNALNIPEKIIYIDMPKNLIDIYQYYTAANIKKLRSVGYTKEFTSLKDGVRICKDYFLGNIK
;
A
#
# COMPACT_ATOMS: atom_id res chain seq x y z
N ASP A 1 -25.03 -10.09 -20.63
CA ASP A 1 -23.90 -9.14 -20.74
C ASP A 1 -22.71 -9.53 -19.87
N LYS A 2 -21.52 -9.69 -20.46
CA LYS A 2 -20.26 -10.06 -19.78
C LYS A 2 -19.48 -8.85 -19.22
N LYS A 3 -20.15 -7.73 -18.94
CA LYS A 3 -19.49 -6.44 -18.69
C LYS A 3 -18.54 -6.46 -17.48
N ASN A 4 -18.75 -7.39 -16.53
CA ASN A 4 -17.98 -7.50 -15.29
C ASN A 4 -17.04 -8.74 -15.25
N VAL A 5 -16.88 -9.46 -16.35
CA VAL A 5 -16.02 -10.66 -16.41
C VAL A 5 -14.67 -10.30 -17.03
N GLY A 6 -13.59 -10.52 -16.28
CA GLY A 6 -12.23 -10.34 -16.80
C GLY A 6 -11.18 -10.11 -15.71
N ILE A 7 -9.98 -9.75 -16.14
CA ILE A 7 -8.86 -9.40 -15.27
C ILE A 7 -8.86 -7.89 -15.04
N PHE A 8 -8.74 -7.48 -13.78
CA PHE A 8 -8.75 -6.08 -13.35
C PHE A 8 -7.57 -5.80 -12.42
N ASN A 9 -6.90 -4.67 -12.63
CA ASN A 9 -5.94 -4.17 -11.64
C ASN A 9 -6.70 -3.69 -10.40
N VAL A 10 -6.22 -4.09 -9.22
CA VAL A 10 -6.75 -3.65 -7.94
C VAL A 10 -5.64 -3.00 -7.14
N GLY A 11 -5.84 -1.74 -6.80
CA GLY A 11 -4.91 -0.92 -6.05
C GLY A 11 -5.42 0.52 -6.03
N THR A 12 -4.83 1.38 -5.21
CA THR A 12 -5.30 2.76 -5.04
C THR A 12 -5.16 3.62 -6.30
N GLY A 13 -4.28 3.21 -7.22
CA GLY A 13 -3.84 4.03 -8.35
C GLY A 13 -2.88 5.17 -7.98
N ASN A 14 -2.61 5.34 -6.69
CA ASN A 14 -1.76 6.39 -6.14
C ASN A 14 -0.54 5.75 -5.47
N PRO A 15 0.63 5.73 -6.13
CA PRO A 15 1.85 5.16 -5.54
C PRO A 15 2.30 5.96 -4.31
N GLN A 16 2.90 5.26 -3.35
CA GLN A 16 3.53 5.85 -2.16
C GLN A 16 4.89 5.20 -1.97
N SER A 17 5.87 5.95 -1.47
CA SER A 17 7.21 5.41 -1.21
C SER A 17 7.23 4.57 0.07
N PHE A 18 8.20 3.65 0.17
CA PHE A 18 8.47 2.94 1.43
C PHE A 18 8.79 3.89 2.58
N LEU A 19 9.43 5.03 2.30
CA LEU A 19 9.70 6.08 3.29
C LEU A 19 8.39 6.67 3.84
N ALA A 20 7.41 6.97 2.99
CA ALA A 20 6.12 7.48 3.42
C ALA A 20 5.38 6.48 4.31
N LEU A 21 5.42 5.18 3.97
CA LEU A 21 4.87 4.11 4.80
C LEU A 21 5.56 4.07 6.18
N ALA A 22 6.90 4.04 6.21
CA ALA A 22 7.67 4.01 7.45
C ALA A 22 7.34 5.20 8.37
N LYS A 23 7.36 6.42 7.83
CA LYS A 23 7.00 7.64 8.59
C LYS A 23 5.57 7.60 9.12
N THR A 24 4.62 7.13 8.30
CA THR A 24 3.22 6.98 8.72
C THR A 24 3.10 6.01 9.88
N LEU A 25 3.87 4.93 9.89
CA LEU A 25 3.88 3.96 10.98
C LEU A 25 4.49 4.53 12.27
N PHE A 26 5.65 5.20 12.20
CA PHE A 26 6.25 5.89 13.36
C PHE A 26 5.27 6.90 13.98
N ASN A 27 4.63 7.71 13.13
CA ASN A 27 3.62 8.66 13.57
C ASN A 27 2.41 7.95 14.23
N ALA A 28 1.89 6.88 13.62
CA ALA A 28 0.75 6.15 14.14
C ALA A 28 1.03 5.45 15.49
N LEU A 29 2.29 5.08 15.75
CA LEU A 29 2.76 4.50 17.00
C LEU A 29 3.20 5.55 18.03
N ASN A 30 3.18 6.84 17.67
CA ASN A 30 3.63 7.96 18.51
C ASN A 30 5.05 7.76 19.08
N ILE A 31 5.98 7.32 18.23
CA ILE A 31 7.40 7.13 18.58
C ILE A 31 8.30 7.94 17.62
N PRO A 32 9.49 8.36 18.06
CA PRO A 32 10.42 9.09 17.20
C PRO A 32 10.81 8.28 15.95
N GLU A 33 10.89 8.97 14.80
CA GLU A 33 11.36 8.35 13.55
C GLU A 33 12.81 7.86 13.71
N LYS A 34 13.05 6.59 13.39
CA LYS A 34 14.39 5.99 13.32
C LYS A 34 14.50 5.12 12.08
N ILE A 35 14.88 5.74 10.96
CA ILE A 35 14.94 5.09 9.65
C ILE A 35 16.40 4.89 9.26
N ILE A 36 16.78 3.65 8.97
CA ILE A 36 18.11 3.25 8.52
C ILE A 36 17.96 2.65 7.13
N TYR A 37 18.77 3.14 6.19
CA TYR A 37 18.86 2.55 4.86
C TYR A 37 19.91 1.44 4.87
N ILE A 38 19.63 0.36 4.15
CA ILE A 38 20.55 -0.75 3.93
C ILE A 38 20.80 -0.90 2.43
N ASP A 39 21.93 -1.49 2.07
CA ASP A 39 22.23 -1.78 0.68
C ASP A 39 21.23 -2.81 0.11
N MET A 40 20.88 -2.62 -1.17
CA MET A 40 19.99 -3.53 -1.89
C MET A 40 20.65 -4.93 -1.98
N PRO A 41 19.98 -6.01 -1.53
CA PRO A 41 20.50 -7.35 -1.70
C PRO A 41 20.79 -7.66 -3.17
N LYS A 42 22.01 -8.13 -3.48
CA LYS A 42 22.48 -8.32 -4.86
C LYS A 42 21.54 -9.19 -5.70
N ASN A 43 20.97 -10.22 -5.09
CA ASN A 43 20.04 -11.15 -5.75
C ASN A 43 18.66 -10.56 -6.05
N LEU A 44 18.33 -9.38 -5.51
CA LEU A 44 17.05 -8.72 -5.77
C LEU A 44 17.14 -7.63 -6.85
N ILE A 45 18.33 -7.13 -7.18
CA ILE A 45 18.51 -5.94 -8.05
C ILE A 45 17.74 -6.08 -9.37
N ASP A 46 17.87 -7.22 -10.05
CA ASP A 46 17.29 -7.42 -11.39
C ASP A 46 15.82 -7.86 -11.37
N ILE A 47 15.30 -8.21 -10.20
CA ILE A 47 13.93 -8.74 -10.03
C ILE A 47 13.05 -7.85 -9.14
N TYR A 48 13.56 -6.70 -8.71
CA TYR A 48 12.83 -5.80 -7.83
C TYR A 48 12.01 -4.78 -8.60
N GLN A 49 10.74 -4.65 -8.20
CA GLN A 49 9.86 -3.65 -8.76
C GLN A 49 10.01 -2.32 -7.99
N TYR A 50 10.82 -1.40 -8.52
CA TYR A 50 11.07 -0.08 -7.92
C TYR A 50 9.84 0.84 -7.88
N TYR A 51 8.87 0.63 -8.77
CA TYR A 51 7.67 1.45 -8.85
C TYR A 51 6.45 0.63 -9.26
N THR A 52 5.35 0.84 -8.54
CA THR A 52 4.07 0.19 -8.83
C THR A 52 2.95 1.21 -8.68
N ALA A 53 2.05 1.28 -9.66
CA ALA A 53 0.83 2.07 -9.59
C ALA A 53 -0.25 1.37 -10.41
N ALA A 54 -1.34 0.98 -9.75
CA ALA A 54 -2.43 0.25 -10.41
C ALA A 54 -3.20 1.17 -11.36
N ASN A 55 -3.19 0.88 -12.67
CA ASN A 55 -4.13 1.53 -13.59
C ASN A 55 -5.53 0.93 -13.39
N ILE A 56 -6.37 1.65 -12.64
CA ILE A 56 -7.73 1.21 -12.27
C ILE A 56 -8.83 1.73 -13.19
N LYS A 57 -8.51 2.34 -14.35
CA LYS A 57 -9.53 2.86 -15.29
C LYS A 57 -10.54 1.78 -15.68
N LYS A 58 -10.07 0.55 -15.95
CA LYS A 58 -10.92 -0.60 -16.29
C LYS A 58 -11.83 -1.02 -15.13
N LEU A 59 -11.33 -0.96 -13.89
CA LEU A 59 -12.11 -1.26 -12.69
C LEU A 59 -13.21 -0.21 -12.47
N ARG A 60 -12.88 1.08 -12.68
CA ARG A 60 -13.86 2.18 -12.61
C ARG A 60 -14.92 2.07 -13.71
N SER A 61 -14.55 1.71 -14.95
CA SER A 61 -15.48 1.63 -16.08
C SER A 61 -16.54 0.52 -15.94
N VAL A 62 -16.30 -0.49 -15.10
CA VAL A 62 -17.26 -1.57 -14.82
C VAL A 62 -18.13 -1.31 -13.56
N GLY A 63 -18.05 -0.10 -13.00
CA GLY A 63 -18.96 0.36 -11.95
C GLY A 63 -18.43 0.29 -10.52
N TYR A 64 -17.17 -0.12 -10.29
CA TYR A 64 -16.58 -0.04 -8.95
C TYR A 64 -16.16 1.40 -8.64
N THR A 65 -16.98 2.13 -7.88
CA THR A 65 -16.77 3.56 -7.55
C THR A 65 -16.31 3.81 -6.12
N LYS A 66 -16.23 2.78 -5.27
CA LYS A 66 -15.80 2.93 -3.88
C LYS A 66 -14.36 3.45 -3.81
N GLU A 67 -14.12 4.39 -2.89
CA GLU A 67 -12.78 4.87 -2.60
C GLU A 67 -11.90 3.79 -1.98
N PHE A 68 -10.61 3.85 -2.28
CA PHE A 68 -9.63 2.98 -1.64
C PHE A 68 -9.19 3.58 -0.31
N THR A 69 -8.88 2.73 0.65
CA THR A 69 -8.32 3.15 1.94
C THR A 69 -7.00 3.89 1.72
N SER A 70 -6.84 5.05 2.36
CA SER A 70 -5.61 5.82 2.31
C SER A 70 -4.47 5.08 3.02
N LEU A 71 -3.21 5.43 2.72
CA LEU A 71 -2.05 4.88 3.43
C LEU A 71 -2.16 5.10 4.95
N LYS A 72 -2.56 6.31 5.37
CA LYS A 72 -2.71 6.69 6.77
C LYS A 72 -3.78 5.86 7.48
N ASP A 73 -4.95 5.71 6.86
CA ASP A 73 -6.04 4.93 7.45
C ASP A 73 -5.71 3.44 7.48
N GLY A 74 -5.08 2.92 6.42
CA GLY A 74 -4.64 1.52 6.36
C GLY A 74 -3.63 1.20 7.45
N VAL A 75 -2.61 2.05 7.65
CA VAL A 75 -1.64 1.89 8.72
C VAL A 75 -2.31 1.92 10.09
N ARG A 76 -3.25 2.85 10.34
CA ARG A 76 -3.99 2.92 11.59
C ARG A 76 -4.77 1.63 11.87
N ILE A 77 -5.53 1.13 10.90
CA ILE A 77 -6.30 -0.12 11.01
C ILE A 77 -5.37 -1.29 11.32
N CYS A 78 -4.27 -1.44 10.59
CA CYS A 78 -3.30 -2.50 10.82
C CYS A 78 -2.69 -2.40 12.23
N LYS A 79 -2.27 -1.20 12.64
CA LYS A 79 -1.71 -0.96 13.98
C LYS A 79 -2.71 -1.34 15.08
N ASP A 80 -3.96 -0.87 14.98
CA ASP A 80 -5.00 -1.20 15.95
C ASP A 80 -5.28 -2.72 15.99
N TYR A 81 -5.27 -3.39 14.83
CA TYR A 81 -5.41 -4.85 14.74
C TYR A 81 -4.24 -5.60 15.41
N PHE A 82 -2.99 -5.23 15.13
CA PHE A 82 -1.84 -5.92 15.72
C PHE A 82 -1.72 -5.67 17.22
N LEU A 83 -1.96 -4.44 17.69
CA LEU A 83 -1.86 -4.11 19.12
C LEU A 83 -3.06 -4.59 19.94
N GLY A 84 -4.27 -4.65 19.35
CA GLY A 84 -5.46 -5.16 20.01
C GLY A 84 -5.47 -6.68 20.22
N ASN A 85 -4.62 -7.41 19.48
CA ASN A 85 -4.47 -8.86 19.58
C ASN A 85 -3.27 -9.31 20.43
N ILE A 86 -2.48 -8.38 20.95
CA ILE A 86 -1.46 -8.67 21.98
C ILE A 86 -2.18 -8.55 23.32
N LYS A 87 -2.74 -9.67 23.80
CA LYS A 87 -3.17 -9.85 25.19
C LYS A 87 -2.12 -10.64 25.95
#